data_AF-A0A6L2PJF0-F1
#
_entry.id   AF-A0A6L2PJF0-F1
#
_cell.length_a   1.000
_cell.length_b   1.000
_cell.length_c   1.000
_cell.angle_alpha   90.00
_cell.angle_beta   90.00
_cell.angle_gamma   90.00
#
_symmetry.space_group_name_H-M   'P 1'
#
loop_
_entity.id
_entity.type
_entity.pdbx_description
1 polymer ?
#
loop_
_entity_poly.entity_id
_entity_poly.type
_entity_poly.pdbx_seq_one_letter_code
_entity_poly.pdbx_strand_id
1 'polypeptide(L)'
;MPTVFHLSINMLVTFGLHGTKVEEYNFVLAPVEETIDDMLTRLEEFQSVMQMVQTGGLHSLDGTVPNILLYKDRLKSLCDRVDRLEIFLNRVKQDLDVVESHVVAAEADLGSTDGKLKSILKPLFFKKSDPVVRSPVYEAPEIFKTSDFFLPDENTSDS
;
A
#
# COMPACT_ATOMS: atom_id res chain seq x y z
N MET A 1 26.75 25.23 -95.63
CA MET A 1 27.01 24.21 -94.59
C MET A 1 27.46 24.73 -93.22
N PRO A 2 28.09 25.90 -93.01
CA PRO A 2 28.59 26.27 -91.66
C PRO A 2 27.50 26.75 -90.67
N THR A 3 26.41 27.36 -91.16
CA THR A 3 25.37 27.99 -90.30
C THR A 3 24.55 26.98 -89.51
N VAL A 4 24.30 25.79 -90.06
CA VAL A 4 23.52 24.72 -89.40
C VAL A 4 24.31 24.13 -88.23
N PHE A 5 25.62 23.94 -88.40
CA PHE A 5 26.49 23.45 -87.32
C PHE A 5 26.57 24.44 -86.15
N HIS A 6 26.65 25.75 -86.42
CA HIS A 6 26.73 26.77 -85.37
C HIS A 6 25.42 26.88 -84.55
N LEU A 7 24.26 26.67 -85.19
CA LEU A 7 22.97 26.66 -84.50
C LEU A 7 22.83 25.44 -83.60
N SER A 8 23.26 24.26 -84.07
CA SER A 8 23.25 23.02 -83.27
C SER A 8 24.17 23.12 -82.05
N ILE A 9 25.33 23.78 -82.17
CA ILE A 9 26.25 23.98 -81.05
C ILE A 9 25.65 24.93 -80.00
N ASN A 10 25.06 26.06 -80.41
CA ASN A 10 24.43 26.99 -79.48
C ASN A 10 23.22 26.37 -78.74
N MET A 11 22.44 25.54 -79.42
CA MET A 11 21.33 24.82 -78.81
C MET A 11 21.84 23.81 -77.76
N LEU A 12 22.89 23.05 -78.09
CA LEU A 12 23.50 22.09 -77.17
C LEU A 12 24.11 22.77 -75.92
N VAL A 13 24.77 23.92 -76.08
CA VAL A 13 25.31 24.71 -74.97
C VAL A 13 24.20 25.29 -74.09
N THR A 14 23.13 25.80 -74.70
CA THR A 14 22.00 26.37 -73.94
C THR A 14 21.23 25.31 -73.16
N PHE A 15 21.02 24.13 -73.76
CA PHE A 15 20.44 22.97 -73.06
C PHE A 15 21.34 22.46 -71.94
N GLY A 16 22.65 22.37 -72.18
CA GLY A 16 23.63 21.98 -71.16
C GLY A 16 23.63 22.92 -69.96
N LEU A 17 23.63 24.24 -70.20
CA LEU A 17 23.59 25.26 -69.14
C LEU A 17 22.27 25.27 -68.35
N HIS A 18 21.13 25.00 -69.00
CA HIS A 18 19.86 24.82 -68.30
C HIS A 18 19.86 23.53 -67.46
N GLY A 19 20.38 22.43 -68.00
CA GLY A 19 20.54 21.17 -67.27
C GLY A 19 21.39 21.34 -66.02
N THR A 20 22.54 22.03 -66.10
CA THR A 20 23.42 22.26 -64.95
C THR A 20 22.78 23.14 -63.88
N LYS A 21 22.00 24.15 -64.26
CA LYS A 21 21.27 24.98 -63.28
C LYS A 21 20.17 24.19 -62.57
N VAL A 22 19.44 23.35 -63.30
CA VAL A 22 18.41 22.48 -62.70
C VAL A 22 19.03 21.49 -61.72
N GLU A 23 20.19 20.91 -62.05
CA GLU A 23 20.96 20.05 -61.13
C GLU A 23 21.43 20.81 -59.88
N GLU A 24 21.91 22.05 -60.05
CA GLU A 24 22.32 22.92 -58.94
C GLU A 24 21.15 23.28 -58.01
N TYR A 25 19.98 23.61 -58.57
CA TYR A 25 18.77 23.87 -57.77
C TYR A 25 18.29 22.62 -57.03
N ASN A 26 18.28 21.45 -57.67
CA ASN A 26 17.92 20.19 -57.02
C ASN A 26 18.91 19.84 -55.90
N PHE A 27 20.20 20.08 -56.11
CA PHE A 27 21.22 19.86 -55.09
C PHE A 27 21.00 20.72 -53.83
N VAL A 28 20.49 21.93 -54.00
CA VAL A 28 20.19 22.84 -52.87
C VAL A 28 18.83 22.56 -52.23
N LEU A 29 17.82 22.15 -53.02
CA LEU A 29 16.46 21.93 -52.53
C LEU A 29 16.28 20.56 -51.83
N ALA A 30 16.93 19.51 -52.32
CA ALA A 30 16.73 18.16 -51.78
C ALA A 30 17.06 18.04 -50.28
N PRO A 31 18.16 18.62 -49.74
CA PRO A 31 18.43 18.59 -48.30
C PRO A 31 17.41 19.38 -47.47
N VAL A 32 16.82 20.44 -48.05
CA VAL A 32 15.80 21.24 -47.40
C VAL A 32 14.49 20.46 -47.32
N GLU A 33 14.11 19.79 -48.41
CA GLU A 33 12.95 18.89 -48.44
C GLU A 33 13.11 17.74 -47.43
N GLU A 34 14.29 17.09 -47.39
CA GLU A 34 14.60 16.04 -46.41
C GLU A 34 14.50 16.55 -44.96
N THR A 35 15.00 17.77 -44.70
CA THR A 35 14.89 18.38 -43.37
C THR A 35 13.45 18.67 -43.00
N ILE A 36 12.63 19.13 -43.95
CA ILE A 36 11.20 19.37 -43.73
C ILE A 36 10.48 18.06 -43.41
N ASP A 37 10.75 17.00 -44.16
CA ASP A 37 10.15 15.69 -43.94
C ASP A 37 10.54 15.07 -42.59
N ASP A 38 11.81 15.21 -42.18
CA ASP A 38 12.26 14.82 -40.83
C ASP A 38 11.53 15.62 -39.74
N MET A 39 11.41 16.95 -39.92
CA MET A 39 10.71 17.80 -38.97
C MET A 39 9.22 17.48 -38.87
N LEU A 40 8.56 17.17 -39.99
CA LEU A 40 7.15 16.74 -40.01
C LEU A 40 6.97 15.42 -39.27
N THR A 41 7.84 14.44 -39.53
CA THR A 41 7.82 13.14 -38.84
C THR A 41 7.97 13.33 -37.32
N ARG A 42 8.93 14.14 -36.90
CA ARG A 42 9.18 14.43 -35.48
C ARG A 42 8.02 15.17 -34.81
N LEU A 43 7.31 16.01 -35.55
CA LEU A 43 6.10 16.69 -35.05
C LEU A 43 4.96 15.69 -34.81
N GLU A 44 4.76 14.74 -35.73
CA GLU A 44 3.77 13.68 -35.58
C GLU A 44 4.08 12.79 -34.36
N GLU A 45 5.34 12.41 -34.19
CA GLU A 45 5.79 11.67 -33.01
C GLU A 45 5.56 12.46 -31.72
N PHE A 46 5.91 13.74 -31.71
CA PHE A 46 5.71 14.60 -30.54
C PHE A 46 4.22 14.75 -30.19
N GLN A 47 3.35 14.90 -31.19
CA GLN A 47 1.90 14.94 -31.00
C GLN A 47 1.38 13.64 -30.40
N SER A 48 1.86 12.48 -30.86
CA SER A 48 1.51 11.18 -30.31
C SER A 48 1.89 11.06 -28.83
N VAL A 49 3.12 11.47 -28.47
CA VAL A 49 3.58 11.48 -27.07
C VAL A 49 2.72 12.40 -26.22
N MET A 50 2.38 13.60 -26.72
CA MET A 50 1.53 14.55 -26.00
C MET A 50 0.13 13.97 -25.75
N GLN A 51 -0.46 13.32 -26.75
CA GLN A 51 -1.76 12.67 -26.62
C GLN A 51 -1.72 11.53 -25.60
N MET A 52 -0.65 10.74 -25.57
CA MET A 52 -0.45 9.68 -24.59
C MET A 52 -0.34 10.24 -23.16
N VAL A 53 0.42 11.32 -22.96
CA VAL A 53 0.56 11.98 -21.65
C VAL A 53 -0.79 12.56 -21.20
N GLN A 54 -1.51 13.23 -22.08
CA GLN A 54 -2.83 13.80 -21.76
C GLN A 54 -3.83 12.70 -21.38
N THR A 55 -3.88 11.62 -22.16
CA THR A 55 -4.79 10.50 -21.91
C THR A 55 -4.41 9.75 -20.63
N GLY A 56 -3.12 9.52 -20.39
CA GLY A 56 -2.63 8.90 -19.16
C GLY A 56 -2.89 9.76 -17.92
N GLY A 57 -2.75 11.08 -18.04
CA GLY A 57 -3.08 12.05 -17.00
C GLY A 57 -4.57 12.05 -16.66
N LEU A 58 -5.43 12.09 -17.68
CA LEU A 58 -6.89 11.99 -17.52
C LEU A 58 -7.30 10.66 -16.87
N HIS A 59 -6.75 9.53 -17.33
CA HIS A 59 -7.01 8.22 -16.73
C HIS A 59 -6.59 8.14 -15.26
N SER A 60 -5.46 8.74 -14.91
CA SER A 60 -5.01 8.81 -13.52
C SER A 60 -5.95 9.64 -12.65
N LEU A 61 -6.40 10.80 -13.16
CA LEU A 61 -7.27 11.72 -12.44
C LEU A 61 -8.70 11.19 -12.27
N ASP A 62 -9.26 10.55 -13.30
CA ASP A 62 -10.64 10.06 -13.28
C ASP A 62 -10.76 8.63 -12.73
N GLY A 63 -9.69 7.85 -12.78
CA GLY A 63 -9.67 6.46 -12.36
C GLY A 63 -8.81 6.23 -11.11
N THR A 64 -7.49 6.25 -11.29
CA THR A 64 -6.55 5.73 -10.28
C THR A 64 -6.59 6.53 -8.97
N VAL A 65 -6.56 7.86 -9.03
CA VAL A 65 -6.52 8.72 -7.85
C VAL A 65 -7.81 8.60 -7.02
N PRO A 66 -9.03 8.73 -7.59
CA PRO A 66 -10.27 8.52 -6.84
C PRO A 66 -10.37 7.13 -6.21
N ASN A 67 -9.93 6.08 -6.93
CA ASN A 67 -9.91 4.72 -6.39
C ASN A 67 -8.97 4.60 -5.19
N ILE A 68 -7.75 5.15 -5.26
CA ILE A 68 -6.80 5.17 -4.13
C ILE A 68 -7.41 5.91 -2.92
N LEU A 69 -8.09 7.03 -3.17
CA LEU A 69 -8.78 7.78 -2.11
C LEU A 69 -9.91 6.97 -1.48
N LEU A 70 -10.68 6.20 -2.25
CA LEU A 70 -11.69 5.28 -1.73
C LEU A 70 -11.07 4.16 -0.87
N TYR A 71 -9.92 3.63 -1.30
CA TYR A 71 -9.21 2.60 -0.53
C TYR A 71 -8.62 3.13 0.77
N LYS A 72 -8.30 4.43 0.86
CA LYS A 72 -7.76 5.06 2.07
C LYS A 72 -8.66 4.83 3.28
N ASP A 73 -9.96 5.10 3.15
CA ASP A 73 -10.89 5.00 4.28
C ASP A 73 -11.15 3.54 4.67
N ARG A 74 -11.21 2.65 3.67
CA ARG A 74 -11.30 1.19 3.90
C ARG A 74 -10.07 0.65 4.62
N LEU A 75 -8.88 1.08 4.20
CA LEU A 75 -7.63 0.69 4.82
C LEU A 75 -7.54 1.23 6.25
N LYS A 76 -7.92 2.48 6.47
CA LYS A 76 -7.98 3.06 7.82
C LYS A 76 -8.93 2.28 8.72
N SER A 77 -10.13 1.95 8.24
CA SER A 77 -11.09 1.14 8.98
C SER A 77 -10.52 -0.24 9.34
N LEU A 78 -9.78 -0.86 8.42
CA LEU A 78 -9.10 -2.13 8.68
C LEU A 78 -8.00 -2.00 9.75
N CYS A 79 -7.15 -0.97 9.66
CA CYS A 79 -6.14 -0.70 10.69
C CYS A 79 -6.79 -0.49 12.06
N ASP A 80 -7.84 0.32 12.14
CA ASP A 80 -8.55 0.57 13.40
C ASP A 80 -9.15 -0.73 13.98
N ARG A 81 -9.56 -1.70 13.14
CA ARG A 81 -10.01 -3.04 13.59
C ARG A 81 -8.88 -3.91 14.10
N VAL A 82 -7.70 -3.83 13.47
CA VAL A 82 -6.49 -4.55 13.93
C VAL A 82 -6.03 -4.01 15.28
N ASP A 83 -6.00 -2.69 15.45
CA ASP A 83 -5.63 -2.05 16.72
C ASP A 83 -6.57 -2.48 17.85
N ARG A 84 -7.89 -2.52 17.60
CA ARG A 84 -8.88 -3.03 18.57
C ARG A 84 -8.64 -4.49 18.95
N LEU A 85 -8.27 -5.32 17.98
CA LEU A 85 -7.92 -6.72 18.23
C LEU A 85 -6.66 -6.85 19.10
N GLU A 86 -5.65 -6.00 18.87
CA GLU A 86 -4.44 -5.98 19.69
C GLU A 86 -4.74 -5.60 21.14
N ILE A 87 -5.57 -4.56 21.34
CA ILE A 87 -6.02 -4.15 22.69
C ILE A 87 -6.75 -5.30 23.38
N PHE A 88 -7.64 -5.99 22.67
CA PHE A 88 -8.36 -7.15 23.18
C PHE A 88 -7.41 -8.29 23.59
N LEU A 89 -6.44 -8.64 22.73
CA LEU A 89 -5.46 -9.68 23.04
C LEU A 89 -4.61 -9.33 24.27
N ASN A 90 -4.25 -8.05 24.43
CA ASN A 90 -3.54 -7.59 25.60
C ASN A 90 -4.36 -7.76 26.89
N ARG A 91 -5.68 -7.52 26.84
CA ARG A 91 -6.56 -7.78 27.99
C ARG A 91 -6.62 -9.26 28.32
N VAL A 92 -6.88 -10.12 27.31
CA VAL A 92 -6.94 -11.58 27.50
C VAL A 92 -5.64 -12.12 28.10
N LYS A 93 -4.50 -11.60 27.64
CA LYS A 93 -3.19 -11.96 28.21
C LYS A 93 -3.10 -11.60 29.70
N GLN A 94 -3.47 -10.38 30.08
CA GLN A 94 -3.44 -9.94 31.48
C GLN A 94 -4.34 -10.83 32.36
N ASP A 95 -5.53 -11.16 31.88
CA ASP A 95 -6.45 -12.02 32.63
C ASP A 95 -5.89 -13.45 32.77
N LEU A 96 -5.21 -13.97 31.74
CA LEU A 96 -4.52 -15.26 31.80
C LEU A 96 -3.35 -15.25 32.79
N ASP A 97 -2.55 -14.19 32.82
CA ASP A 97 -1.44 -14.03 33.77
C ASP A 97 -1.96 -14.05 35.23
N VAL A 98 -3.11 -13.42 35.49
CA VAL A 98 -3.78 -13.43 36.81
C VAL A 98 -4.24 -14.84 37.17
N VAL A 99 -4.91 -15.54 36.24
CA VAL A 99 -5.38 -16.92 36.47
C VAL A 99 -4.21 -17.86 36.71
N GLU A 100 -3.13 -17.76 35.94
CA GLU A 100 -1.91 -18.54 36.13
C GLU A 100 -1.33 -18.31 37.53
N SER A 101 -1.24 -17.05 37.98
CA SER A 101 -0.77 -16.72 39.34
C SER A 101 -1.66 -17.34 40.44
N HIS A 102 -2.99 -17.28 40.28
CA HIS A 102 -3.91 -17.90 41.22
C HIS A 102 -3.78 -19.43 41.28
N VAL A 103 -3.57 -20.08 40.13
CA VAL A 103 -3.34 -21.54 40.07
C VAL A 103 -2.04 -21.90 40.78
N VAL A 104 -0.94 -21.19 40.51
CA VAL A 104 0.35 -21.41 41.18
C VAL A 104 0.23 -21.26 42.70
N ALA A 105 -0.51 -20.25 43.17
CA ALA A 105 -0.76 -20.05 44.60
C ALA A 105 -1.57 -21.21 45.21
N ALA A 106 -2.63 -21.65 44.53
CA ALA A 106 -3.46 -22.76 44.98
C ALA A 106 -2.70 -24.09 45.01
N GLU A 107 -1.86 -24.36 44.01
CA GLU A 107 -0.99 -25.55 43.96
C GLU A 107 0.03 -25.54 45.10
N ALA A 108 0.65 -24.39 45.38
CA ALA A 108 1.59 -24.24 46.50
C ALA A 108 0.92 -24.49 47.86
N ASP A 109 -0.30 -23.98 48.04
CA ASP A 109 -1.08 -24.22 49.26
C ASP A 109 -1.45 -25.70 49.41
N LEU A 110 -1.93 -26.34 48.34
CA LEU A 110 -2.28 -27.77 48.34
C LEU A 110 -1.04 -28.67 48.57
N GLY A 111 0.08 -28.42 47.88
CA GLY A 111 1.33 -29.15 48.09
C GLY A 111 1.93 -28.98 49.49
N SER A 112 1.59 -27.88 50.18
CA SER A 112 2.00 -27.60 51.57
C SER A 112 1.06 -28.21 52.63
N THR A 113 -0.05 -28.86 52.23
CA THR A 113 -1.10 -29.31 53.17
C THR A 113 -0.91 -30.71 53.78
N ASP A 114 0.08 -31.49 53.35
CA ASP A 114 0.32 -32.87 53.83
C ASP A 114 0.54 -33.00 55.36
N GLY A 115 0.79 -31.88 56.06
CA GLY A 115 0.88 -31.80 57.53
C GLY A 115 -0.22 -31.01 58.24
N LYS A 116 -1.00 -30.17 57.55
CA LYS A 116 -1.95 -29.22 58.19
C LYS A 116 -3.31 -29.85 58.49
N LEU A 117 -3.81 -30.76 57.65
CA LEU A 117 -5.08 -31.45 57.88
C LEU A 117 -5.06 -32.37 59.12
N LYS A 118 -3.87 -32.88 59.51
CA LYS A 118 -3.69 -33.68 60.74
C LYS A 118 -3.81 -32.86 62.03
N SER A 119 -3.82 -31.52 61.96
CA SER A 119 -4.00 -30.64 63.12
C SER A 119 -5.47 -30.36 63.44
N ILE A 120 -6.38 -30.54 62.48
CA ILE A 120 -7.82 -30.25 62.63
C ILE A 120 -8.53 -31.32 63.48
N LEU A 121 -7.94 -32.51 63.62
CA LEU A 121 -8.49 -33.60 64.45
C LEU A 121 -7.96 -33.61 65.90
N LYS A 122 -7.28 -32.55 66.37
CA LYS A 122 -6.82 -32.47 67.76
C LYS A 122 -7.98 -32.03 68.68
N PRO A 123 -8.29 -32.78 69.76
CA PRO A 123 -9.41 -32.46 70.64
C PRO A 123 -9.20 -31.13 71.36
N LEU A 124 -10.32 -30.45 71.58
CA LEU A 124 -10.53 -29.05 71.91
C LEU A 124 -10.05 -28.62 73.33
N PHE A 125 -8.79 -28.86 73.71
CA PHE A 125 -8.29 -28.54 75.06
C PHE A 125 -6.89 -27.92 75.13
N PHE A 126 -6.50 -26.98 74.28
CA PHE A 126 -5.36 -26.11 74.60
C PHE A 126 -5.53 -24.70 74.04
N LYS A 127 -5.66 -23.73 74.94
CA LYS A 127 -5.61 -22.30 74.66
C LYS A 127 -4.16 -21.91 74.37
N LYS A 128 -3.78 -21.91 73.09
CA LYS A 128 -2.59 -21.19 72.59
C LYS A 128 -3.02 -20.38 71.38
N SER A 129 -2.69 -19.10 71.41
CA SER A 129 -2.86 -18.18 70.30
C SER A 129 -1.95 -18.61 69.16
N ASP A 130 -2.49 -19.33 68.18
CA ASP A 130 -1.81 -19.56 66.92
C ASP A 130 -1.69 -18.23 66.17
N PRO A 131 -0.55 -17.98 65.48
CA PRO A 131 -0.48 -16.87 64.55
C PRO A 131 -1.51 -17.15 63.46
N VAL A 132 -2.44 -16.21 63.27
CA VAL A 132 -3.43 -16.26 62.19
C VAL A 132 -2.66 -16.20 60.87
N VAL A 133 -2.29 -17.37 60.33
CA VAL A 133 -1.87 -17.49 58.94
C VAL A 133 -3.14 -17.25 58.14
N ARG A 134 -3.35 -16.00 57.74
CA ARG A 134 -4.42 -15.61 56.83
C ARG A 134 -4.18 -16.38 55.55
N SER A 135 -5.02 -17.37 55.26
CA SER A 135 -5.13 -17.91 53.91
C SER A 135 -5.38 -16.74 52.95
N PRO A 136 -4.70 -16.67 51.80
CA PRO A 136 -5.01 -15.62 50.82
C PRO A 136 -6.51 -15.68 50.53
N VAL A 137 -7.19 -14.55 50.75
CA VAL A 137 -8.61 -14.43 50.44
C VAL A 137 -8.69 -14.45 48.92
N TYR A 138 -9.36 -15.45 48.36
CA TYR A 138 -9.57 -15.54 46.93
C TYR A 138 -10.38 -14.32 46.45
N GLU A 139 -9.83 -13.59 45.50
CA GLU A 139 -10.51 -12.51 44.80
C GLU A 139 -10.84 -13.01 43.38
N ALA A 140 -12.12 -12.94 43.02
CA ALA A 140 -12.56 -13.38 41.70
C ALA A 140 -12.02 -12.44 40.61
N PRO A 141 -11.45 -12.97 39.50
CA PRO A 141 -11.02 -12.15 38.37
C PRO A 141 -12.17 -11.32 37.78
N GLU A 142 -11.86 -10.12 37.32
CA GLU A 142 -12.82 -9.27 36.63
C GLU A 142 -13.18 -9.86 35.26
N ILE A 143 -14.47 -10.10 35.03
CA ILE A 143 -14.97 -10.65 33.76
C ILE A 143 -15.17 -9.49 32.78
N PHE A 144 -14.35 -9.43 31.73
CA PHE A 144 -14.53 -8.47 30.63
C PHE A 144 -15.65 -8.89 29.68
N LYS A 145 -16.20 -7.92 28.93
CA LYS A 145 -17.13 -8.19 27.83
C LYS A 145 -16.46 -7.87 26.51
N THR A 146 -16.57 -8.78 25.54
CA THR A 146 -16.05 -8.58 24.19
C THR A 146 -16.64 -7.35 23.49
N SER A 147 -17.87 -6.97 23.85
CA SER A 147 -18.53 -5.74 23.36
C SER A 147 -17.78 -4.46 23.69
N ASP A 148 -16.94 -4.47 24.73
CA ASP A 148 -16.17 -3.30 25.15
C ASP A 148 -14.98 -3.03 24.22
N PHE A 149 -14.60 -4.03 23.40
CA PHE A 149 -13.45 -3.98 22.49
C PHE A 149 -13.84 -3.93 21.02
N PHE A 150 -15.04 -4.42 20.67
CA PHE A 150 -15.53 -4.43 19.30
C PHE A 150 -16.88 -3.72 19.25
N LEU A 151 -16.90 -2.54 18.64
CA LEU A 151 -18.15 -1.84 18.33
C LEU A 151 -18.93 -2.62 17.25
N PRO A 152 -20.28 -2.60 17.29
CA PRO A 152 -21.08 -3.09 16.18
C PRO A 152 -20.70 -2.34 14.89
N ASP A 153 -20.52 -3.06 13.79
CA ASP A 153 -20.26 -2.43 12.49
C ASP A 153 -21.45 -1.49 12.14
N GLU A 154 -21.26 -0.18 12.09
CA GLU A 154 -22.31 0.81 11.72
C GLU A 154 -22.84 0.62 10.28
N ASN A 155 -22.24 -0.27 9.48
CA ASN A 155 -22.56 -0.46 8.07
C ASN A 155 -23.58 -1.57 7.76
N THR A 156 -24.26 -2.13 8.76
CA THR A 156 -25.37 -3.10 8.57
C THR A 156 -26.75 -2.47 8.78
N SER A 157 -26.87 -1.16 8.55
CA SER A 157 -28.15 -0.48 8.41
C SER A 157 -28.59 -0.55 6.94
N ASP A 158 -29.46 -1.52 6.63
CA ASP A 158 -30.33 -1.63 5.43
C ASP A 158 -29.96 -0.81 4.18
N SER A 159 -29.51 -1.50 3.12
CA SER A 159 -29.99 -1.38 1.71
C SER A 159 -29.31 -2.41 0.81
#